data_AF-A0A1G5QVT4-F1
#
_entry.id   AF-A0A1G5QVT4-F1
#
_cell.length_a   1.000
_cell.length_b   1.000
_cell.length_c   1.000
_cell.angle_alpha   90.00
_cell.angle_beta   90.00
_cell.angle_gamma   90.00
#
_symmetry.space_group_name_H-M   'P 1'
#
loop_
_entity.id
_entity.type
_entity.pdbx_description
1 polymer ?
#
loop_
_entity_poly.entity_id
_entity_poly.type
_entity_poly.pdbx_seq_one_letter_code
_entity_poly.pdbx_strand_id
1 'polypeptide(L)'
;MNFETQPSDSFGAVLSPHTLSQFLAVEAWNFLGEQRGGKIWRSPAGEDRRQTTVFLPWDDTFVDFRKRLDEAINGIGEYFHLNMPDLVERVAASHADIFHVRVDQPMLDGTIPLSQATSLLRGIEKMIKAAATTAVSPEHSHRGRLPKSVTDFMSQDVRMGHTKSGSFIVTVVARLDSLDDSHAALGHTQDQVEDHVVYTEEIQPFARQVMTTLSSGLDAARRHVQSEAIDFLDLDAAVEQGVSLPLVQALHEIGSAENLRSLDLSFDWSPAAPEPLAVASRILMDKPELEALSEVSTRLERRIEPAVETIMGQVQSLERAEHSEIDENNGVAVISTEVRGSFRRVHVPLSGSDYDWAIVAHHRKLVFTVSGTLEKVGRNWTLTGDVQPDLSFLQHVMKTDTAPASLVDEVRQREIE
;
A
#
# COMPACT_ATOMS: atom_id res chain seq x y z
N MET A 1 43.61 26.69 15.62
CA MET A 1 43.25 25.33 16.05
C MET A 1 42.07 24.93 15.21
N ASN A 2 42.31 24.11 14.18
CA ASN A 2 41.22 23.57 13.36
C ASN A 2 40.52 22.52 14.22
N PHE A 3 39.27 22.78 14.60
CA PHE A 3 38.39 21.73 15.10
C PHE A 3 38.04 20.88 13.89
N GLU A 4 38.78 19.79 13.67
CA GLU A 4 38.26 18.68 12.86
C GLU A 4 36.96 18.24 13.53
N THR A 5 35.84 18.48 12.85
CA THR A 5 34.53 17.96 13.25
C THR A 5 34.64 16.45 13.38
N GLN A 6 34.44 15.93 14.59
CA GLN A 6 34.57 14.50 14.85
C GLN A 6 33.44 13.72 14.14
N PRO A 7 33.67 12.45 13.76
CA PRO A 7 32.71 11.68 12.96
C PRO A 7 31.33 11.54 13.60
N SER A 8 31.27 11.42 14.93
CA SER A 8 30.01 11.33 15.70
C SER A 8 29.16 12.62 15.69
N ASP A 9 29.73 13.79 15.39
CA ASP A 9 28.98 15.05 15.31
C ASP A 9 28.27 15.23 13.96
N SER A 10 28.89 14.77 12.88
CA SER A 10 28.33 14.91 11.52
C SER A 10 27.24 13.87 11.19
N PHE A 11 27.26 12.71 11.85
CA PHE A 11 26.36 11.57 11.55
C PHE A 11 25.64 11.00 12.78
N GLY A 12 25.51 11.79 13.85
CA GLY A 12 25.11 11.31 15.18
C GLY A 12 23.78 10.55 15.28
N ALA A 13 22.85 10.77 14.34
CA ALA A 13 21.60 10.01 14.28
C ALA A 13 21.80 8.57 13.74
N VAL A 14 22.66 8.38 12.74
CA VAL A 14 22.90 7.07 12.10
C VAL A 14 23.92 6.25 12.90
N LEU A 15 24.93 6.91 13.46
CA LEU A 15 25.99 6.27 14.25
C LEU A 15 25.71 6.36 15.75
N SER A 16 24.43 6.29 16.14
CA SER A 16 24.06 6.28 17.56
C SER A 16 24.53 4.97 18.21
N PRO A 17 24.78 4.95 19.53
CA PRO A 17 25.06 3.71 20.26
C PRO A 17 24.01 2.61 20.02
N HIS A 18 22.74 2.99 19.89
CA HIS A 18 21.66 2.06 19.65
C HIS A 18 21.82 1.38 18.29
N THR A 19 21.92 2.18 17.22
CA THR A 19 22.04 1.71 15.84
C THR A 19 23.31 0.89 15.63
N LEU A 20 24.43 1.31 16.23
CA LEU A 20 25.69 0.56 16.17
C LEU A 20 25.60 -0.78 16.91
N SER A 21 24.93 -0.83 18.07
CA SER A 21 24.75 -2.07 18.84
C SER A 21 23.95 -3.09 18.03
N GLN A 22 22.91 -2.64 17.35
CA GLN A 22 22.10 -3.52 16.52
C GLN A 22 22.86 -3.94 15.25
N PHE A 23 23.57 -3.01 14.59
CA PHE A 23 24.45 -3.32 13.45
C PHE A 23 25.47 -4.41 13.78
N LEU A 24 26.11 -4.34 14.94
CA LEU A 24 27.07 -5.35 15.39
C LEU A 24 26.42 -6.71 15.63
N ALA A 25 25.21 -6.74 16.20
CA ALA A 25 24.45 -7.97 16.38
C ALA A 25 24.13 -8.63 15.02
N VAL A 26 23.74 -7.82 14.03
CA VAL A 26 23.48 -8.25 12.65
C VAL A 26 24.72 -8.84 11.98
N GLU A 27 25.88 -8.22 12.15
CA GLU A 27 27.16 -8.69 11.59
C GLU A 27 27.79 -9.83 12.41
N ALA A 28 26.99 -10.54 13.21
CA ALA A 28 27.36 -11.69 14.04
C ALA A 28 28.49 -11.42 15.06
N TRP A 29 28.65 -10.17 15.51
CA TRP A 29 29.55 -9.89 16.63
C TRP A 29 28.97 -10.47 17.92
N ASN A 30 29.83 -11.08 18.72
CA ASN A 30 29.47 -11.67 20.00
C ASN A 30 29.38 -10.57 21.07
N PHE A 31 28.22 -10.46 21.69
CA PHE A 31 28.04 -9.64 22.87
C PHE A 31 28.67 -10.34 24.08
N LEU A 32 29.63 -9.67 24.74
CA LEU A 32 30.35 -10.24 25.89
C LEU A 32 29.77 -9.82 27.24
N GLY A 33 28.93 -8.78 27.27
CA GLY A 33 28.30 -8.25 28.47
C GLY A 33 28.36 -6.73 28.58
N GLU A 34 27.78 -6.23 29.66
CA GLU A 34 27.74 -4.81 30.00
C GLU A 34 28.81 -4.47 31.03
N GLN A 35 29.41 -3.30 30.89
CA GLN A 35 30.23 -2.66 31.93
C GLN A 35 29.67 -1.27 32.23
N ARG A 36 30.11 -0.65 33.32
CA ARG A 36 29.68 0.72 33.66
C ARG A 36 29.90 1.64 32.47
N GLY A 37 28.81 2.22 31.97
CA GLY A 37 28.81 3.20 30.88
C GLY A 37 28.72 2.63 29.46
N GLY A 38 28.65 1.29 29.26
CA GLY A 38 28.55 0.75 27.90
C GLY A 38 28.57 -0.77 27.75
N LYS A 39 28.56 -1.21 26.49
CA LYS A 39 28.47 -2.62 26.06
C LYS A 39 29.77 -3.08 25.40
N ILE A 40 30.17 -4.33 25.63
CA ILE A 40 31.37 -4.91 25.01
C ILE A 40 30.97 -5.90 23.92
N TRP A 41 31.49 -5.68 22.71
CA TRP A 41 31.26 -6.51 21.54
C TRP A 41 32.58 -7.08 21.02
N ARG A 42 32.57 -8.33 20.56
CA ARG A 42 33.74 -9.00 19.98
C ARG A 42 33.41 -9.55 18.60
N SER A 43 34.27 -9.27 17.63
CA SER A 43 34.10 -9.77 16.27
C SER A 43 34.11 -11.31 16.20
N PRO A 44 33.51 -11.93 15.17
CA PRO A 44 33.63 -13.36 14.90
C PRO A 44 35.08 -13.84 14.85
N ALA A 45 35.32 -15.11 15.21
CA ALA A 45 36.61 -15.76 14.95
C ALA A 45 36.71 -16.07 13.44
N GLY A 46 37.67 -15.45 12.75
CA GLY A 46 38.06 -15.85 11.39
C GLY A 46 39.38 -16.60 11.41
N GLU A 47 39.58 -17.53 10.46
CA GLU A 47 40.81 -18.35 10.39
C GLU A 47 42.10 -17.51 10.27
N ASP A 48 42.01 -16.28 9.76
CA ASP A 48 43.17 -15.39 9.53
C ASP A 48 43.04 -13.96 10.13
N ARG A 49 42.03 -13.68 10.98
CA ARG A 49 41.84 -12.35 11.59
C ARG A 49 41.94 -12.39 13.11
N ARG A 50 42.74 -11.48 13.68
CA ARG A 50 42.71 -11.21 15.13
C ARG A 50 41.31 -10.72 15.50
N GLN A 51 40.74 -11.28 16.56
CA GLN A 51 39.45 -10.86 17.07
C GLN A 51 39.55 -9.42 17.60
N THR A 52 38.73 -8.54 17.04
CA THR A 52 38.62 -7.15 17.49
C THR A 52 37.56 -7.07 18.58
N THR A 53 37.84 -6.32 19.65
CA THR A 53 36.87 -6.04 20.70
C THR A 53 36.61 -4.54 20.74
N VAL A 54 35.33 -4.16 20.72
CA VAL A 54 34.88 -2.76 20.74
C VAL A 54 34.04 -2.52 21.99
N PHE A 55 34.29 -1.39 22.66
CA PHE A 55 33.44 -0.89 23.73
C PHE A 55 32.53 0.20 23.17
N LEU A 56 31.22 -0.02 23.25
CA LEU A 56 30.21 0.91 22.75
C LEU A 56 29.56 1.65 23.92
N PRO A 57 29.80 2.96 24.09
CA PRO A 57 29.26 3.71 25.22
C PRO A 57 27.73 3.85 25.08
N TRP A 58 26.98 3.72 26.17
CA TRP A 58 25.52 3.79 26.16
C TRP A 58 24.95 4.91 27.03
N ASP A 59 25.73 5.41 27.98
CA ASP A 59 25.34 6.50 28.89
C ASP A 59 26.02 7.80 28.45
N ASP A 60 25.21 8.73 27.92
CA ASP A 60 25.67 10.02 27.38
C ASP A 60 25.96 11.07 28.47
N THR A 61 25.69 10.77 29.75
CA THR A 61 26.02 11.64 30.88
C THR A 61 27.50 11.63 31.23
N PHE A 62 28.25 10.64 30.73
CA PHE A 62 29.70 10.55 30.95
C PHE A 62 30.44 11.60 30.13
N VAL A 63 31.37 12.30 30.79
CA VAL A 63 32.19 13.36 30.17
C VAL A 63 33.03 12.87 28.99
N ASP A 64 33.34 11.57 28.92
CA ASP A 64 34.13 10.96 27.83
C ASP A 64 33.26 10.23 26.79
N PHE A 65 31.93 10.30 26.88
CA PHE A 65 31.01 9.59 25.98
C PHE A 65 31.36 9.76 24.49
N ARG A 66 31.55 11.01 24.04
CA ARG A 66 31.88 11.30 22.63
C ARG A 66 33.17 10.65 22.16
N LYS A 67 34.22 10.78 22.97
CA LYS A 67 35.52 10.18 22.68
C LYS A 67 35.40 8.65 22.56
N ARG A 68 34.66 8.01 23.47
CA ARG A 68 34.42 6.55 23.43
C ARG A 68 33.61 6.13 22.23
N LEU A 69 32.64 6.94 21.80
CA LEU A 69 31.81 6.65 20.64
C LEU A 69 32.64 6.72 19.36
N ASP A 70 33.50 7.73 19.21
CA ASP A 70 34.42 7.81 18.06
C ASP A 70 35.44 6.67 18.05
N GLU A 71 35.99 6.27 19.21
CA GLU A 71 36.85 5.09 19.35
C GLU A 71 36.13 3.83 18.85
N ALA A 72 34.85 3.67 19.19
CA ALA A 72 34.02 2.56 18.73
C ALA A 72 33.78 2.60 17.21
N ILE A 73 33.35 3.74 16.67
CA ILE A 73 33.09 3.93 15.24
C ILE A 73 34.34 3.63 14.42
N ASN A 74 35.50 4.14 14.84
CA ASN A 74 36.77 3.88 14.16
C ASN A 74 37.16 2.40 14.23
N GLY A 75 37.04 1.76 15.40
CA GLY A 75 37.35 0.33 15.54
C GLY A 75 36.45 -0.57 14.69
N ILE A 76 35.18 -0.20 14.53
CA ILE A 76 34.24 -0.88 13.62
C ILE A 76 34.64 -0.65 12.17
N GLY A 77 34.91 0.60 11.77
CA GLY A 77 35.35 0.94 10.41
C GLY A 77 36.63 0.22 10.00
N GLU A 78 37.62 0.15 10.89
CA GLU A 78 38.87 -0.58 10.68
C GLU A 78 38.64 -2.07 10.46
N TYR A 79 37.76 -2.70 11.25
CA TYR A 79 37.45 -4.13 11.11
C TYR A 79 36.81 -4.45 9.75
N PHE A 80 35.91 -3.58 9.28
CA PHE A 80 35.23 -3.75 7.99
C PHE A 80 36.02 -3.18 6.80
N HIS A 81 37.15 -2.51 7.04
CA HIS A 81 37.91 -1.76 6.04
C HIS A 81 37.08 -0.70 5.29
N LEU A 82 36.18 -0.03 6.03
CA LEU A 82 35.29 1.00 5.49
C LEU A 82 35.77 2.38 5.88
N ASN A 83 35.69 3.33 4.95
CA ASN A 83 35.78 4.74 5.29
C ASN A 83 34.48 5.20 5.97
N MET A 84 34.47 6.42 6.51
CA MET A 84 33.32 6.91 7.27
C MET A 84 32.01 6.94 6.46
N PRO A 85 31.95 7.51 5.24
CA PRO A 85 30.74 7.43 4.40
C PRO A 85 30.21 6.00 4.19
N ASP A 86 31.09 5.06 3.86
CA ASP A 86 30.69 3.67 3.57
C ASP A 86 30.19 2.96 4.84
N LEU A 87 30.78 3.27 6.00
CA LEU A 87 30.30 2.74 7.29
C LEU A 87 28.93 3.33 7.66
N VAL A 88 28.69 4.63 7.44
CA VAL A 88 27.35 5.24 7.64
C VAL A 88 26.31 4.54 6.76
N GLU A 89 26.62 4.33 5.48
CA GLU A 89 25.71 3.65 4.55
C GLU A 89 25.41 2.22 5.03
N ARG A 90 26.44 1.48 5.44
CA ARG A 90 26.28 0.10 5.91
C ARG A 90 25.51 -0.01 7.22
N VAL A 91 25.75 0.90 8.17
CA VAL A 91 25.01 0.95 9.44
C VAL A 91 23.55 1.35 9.19
N ALA A 92 23.29 2.34 8.33
CA ALA A 92 21.93 2.72 7.95
C ALA A 92 21.18 1.57 7.26
N ALA A 93 21.87 0.82 6.39
CA ALA A 93 21.33 -0.35 5.71
C ALA A 93 20.91 -1.47 6.68
N SER A 94 21.55 -1.56 7.86
CA SER A 94 21.26 -2.67 8.79
C SER A 94 19.86 -2.63 9.42
N HIS A 95 19.16 -1.49 9.39
CA HIS A 95 17.79 -1.30 9.91
C HIS A 95 16.78 -0.94 8.82
N ALA A 96 17.14 -1.17 7.56
CA ALA A 96 16.31 -0.77 6.45
C ALA A 96 16.27 -1.87 5.40
N ASP A 97 15.10 -2.06 4.82
CA ASP A 97 15.02 -2.81 3.58
C ASP A 97 15.53 -1.91 2.45
N ILE A 98 16.41 -2.46 1.63
CA ILE A 98 16.97 -1.76 0.48
C ILE A 98 16.29 -2.26 -0.77
N PHE A 99 15.87 -1.33 -1.62
CA PHE A 99 15.38 -1.60 -2.96
C PHE A 99 16.28 -0.94 -3.99
N HIS A 100 16.89 -1.76 -4.82
CA HIS A 100 17.78 -1.37 -5.89
C HIS A 100 17.06 -1.44 -7.22
N VAL A 101 17.06 -0.32 -7.96
CA VAL A 101 16.50 -0.21 -9.31
C VAL A 101 17.61 0.10 -10.27
N ARG A 102 17.98 -0.89 -11.09
CA ARG A 102 19.06 -0.81 -12.07
C ARG A 102 18.49 -0.79 -13.49
N VAL A 103 18.84 0.25 -14.22
CA VAL A 103 18.52 0.41 -15.64
C VAL A 103 19.65 -0.21 -16.47
N ASP A 104 19.35 -1.23 -17.26
CA ASP A 104 20.29 -1.78 -18.24
C ASP A 104 20.05 -1.16 -19.61
N GLN A 105 21.03 -0.40 -20.10
CA GLN A 105 21.01 0.22 -21.41
C GLN A 105 22.43 0.54 -21.90
N PRO A 106 22.64 0.74 -23.21
CA PRO A 106 23.92 1.24 -23.71
C PRO A 106 24.18 2.66 -23.17
N MET A 107 25.33 2.86 -22.53
CA MET A 107 25.77 4.16 -22.01
C MET A 107 27.15 4.49 -22.60
N LEU A 108 27.31 5.67 -23.21
CA LEU A 108 28.57 6.08 -23.85
C LEU A 108 29.64 6.49 -22.82
N ASP A 109 29.21 7.14 -21.74
CA ASP A 109 30.05 7.75 -20.71
C ASP A 109 29.57 7.42 -19.29
N GLY A 110 28.74 6.39 -19.15
CA GLY A 110 28.10 6.02 -17.89
C GLY A 110 26.95 6.95 -17.46
N THR A 111 26.45 7.81 -18.36
CA THR A 111 25.33 8.72 -18.07
C THR A 111 24.03 8.30 -18.76
N ILE A 112 22.91 8.83 -18.27
CA ILE A 112 21.60 8.75 -18.92
C ILE A 112 21.03 10.15 -19.12
N PRO A 113 20.11 10.35 -20.07
CA PRO A 113 19.38 11.61 -20.20
C PRO A 113 18.68 12.02 -18.90
N LEU A 114 18.76 13.30 -18.54
CA LEU A 114 18.14 13.82 -17.31
C LEU A 114 16.61 13.63 -17.27
N SER A 115 15.95 13.71 -18.42
CA SER A 115 14.52 13.41 -18.55
C SER A 115 14.21 11.97 -18.17
N GLN A 116 15.05 11.01 -18.61
CA GLN A 116 14.93 9.60 -18.25
C GLN A 116 15.15 9.40 -16.74
N ALA A 117 16.17 10.03 -16.16
CA ALA A 117 16.42 9.97 -14.72
C ALA A 117 15.21 10.51 -13.91
N THR A 118 14.60 11.59 -14.37
CA THR A 118 13.41 12.18 -13.74
C THR A 118 12.21 11.24 -13.81
N SER A 119 11.96 10.63 -14.97
CA SER A 119 10.90 9.63 -15.14
C SER A 119 11.13 8.40 -14.28
N LEU A 120 12.39 7.93 -14.18
CA LEU A 120 12.74 6.81 -13.32
C LEU A 120 12.41 7.10 -11.85
N LEU A 121 12.85 8.24 -11.32
CA LEU A 121 12.60 8.61 -9.92
C LEU A 121 11.10 8.73 -9.62
N ARG A 122 10.32 9.35 -10.52
CA ARG A 122 8.86 9.44 -10.40
C ARG A 122 8.20 8.07 -10.43
N GLY A 123 8.65 7.18 -11.32
CA GLY A 123 8.17 5.81 -11.40
C GLY A 123 8.45 5.04 -10.10
N ILE A 124 9.67 5.15 -9.56
CA ILE A 124 10.05 4.53 -8.28
C ILE A 124 9.16 5.04 -7.14
N GLU A 125 8.97 6.35 -7.03
CA GLU A 125 8.07 6.94 -6.03
C GLU A 125 6.64 6.40 -6.18
N LYS A 126 6.13 6.33 -7.41
CA LYS A 126 4.78 5.81 -7.72
C LYS A 126 4.65 4.33 -7.36
N MET A 127 5.66 3.49 -7.64
CA MET A 127 5.68 2.07 -7.27
C MET A 127 5.60 1.86 -5.76
N ILE A 128 6.47 2.54 -5.00
CA ILE A 128 6.52 2.39 -3.52
C ILE A 128 5.20 2.86 -2.90
N LYS A 129 4.67 3.99 -3.39
CA LYS A 129 3.40 4.53 -2.94
C LYS A 129 2.22 3.60 -3.25
N ALA A 130 2.23 2.95 -4.40
CA ALA A 130 1.24 1.95 -4.77
C ALA A 130 1.29 0.77 -3.81
N ALA A 131 2.47 0.18 -3.62
CA ALA A 131 2.69 -0.92 -2.69
C ALA A 131 2.29 -0.57 -1.25
N ALA A 132 2.62 0.64 -0.77
CA ALA A 132 2.23 1.08 0.56
C ALA A 132 0.71 1.22 0.72
N THR A 133 0.02 1.68 -0.32
CA THR A 133 -1.43 1.78 -0.31
C THR A 133 -2.08 0.38 -0.26
N THR A 134 -1.56 -0.55 -1.06
CA THR A 134 -2.02 -1.94 -1.12
C THR A 134 -1.72 -2.69 0.18
N ALA A 135 -0.56 -2.45 0.82
CA ALA A 135 -0.21 -3.04 2.10
C ALA A 135 -1.17 -2.63 3.23
N VAL A 136 -1.61 -1.36 3.26
CA VAL A 136 -2.60 -0.87 4.25
C VAL A 136 -4.00 -1.37 3.93
N SER A 137 -4.37 -1.38 2.65
CA SER A 137 -5.73 -1.68 2.22
C SER A 137 -5.69 -2.33 0.83
N PRO A 138 -5.63 -3.68 0.76
CA PRO A 138 -5.55 -4.40 -0.51
C PRO A 138 -6.68 -4.05 -1.49
N GLU A 139 -7.89 -3.81 -0.98
CA GLU A 139 -9.09 -3.44 -1.75
C GLU A 139 -9.18 -1.95 -2.13
N HIS A 140 -8.13 -1.17 -1.88
CA HIS A 140 -8.14 0.26 -2.15
C HIS A 140 -8.17 0.52 -3.66
N SER A 141 -9.05 1.41 -4.13
CA SER A 141 -9.17 1.72 -5.58
C SER A 141 -8.01 2.55 -6.15
N HIS A 142 -7.07 2.96 -5.29
CA HIS A 142 -6.00 3.93 -5.56
C HIS A 142 -6.48 5.30 -6.08
N ARG A 143 -7.79 5.59 -5.95
CA ARG A 143 -8.38 6.89 -6.27
C ARG A 143 -8.75 7.65 -5.00
N GLY A 144 -8.61 8.98 -5.04
CA GLY A 144 -8.98 9.86 -3.94
C GLY A 144 -7.91 10.01 -2.86
N ARG A 145 -8.35 10.21 -1.62
CA ARG A 145 -7.46 10.51 -0.49
C ARG A 145 -6.74 9.25 -0.01
N LEU A 146 -5.41 9.35 0.10
CA LEU A 146 -4.57 8.28 0.62
C LEU A 146 -4.71 8.13 2.15
N PRO A 147 -4.50 6.92 2.69
CA PRO A 147 -4.34 6.72 4.11
C PRO A 147 -3.18 7.55 4.67
N LYS A 148 -3.33 8.06 5.90
CA LYS A 148 -2.31 8.90 6.54
C LYS A 148 -0.99 8.14 6.75
N SER A 149 -1.06 6.85 7.11
CA SER A 149 0.10 5.98 7.25
C SER A 149 0.97 5.94 5.98
N VAL A 150 0.34 5.92 4.80
CA VAL A 150 1.07 5.95 3.51
C VAL A 150 1.78 7.29 3.32
N THR A 151 1.13 8.41 3.60
CA THR A 151 1.76 9.73 3.45
C THR A 151 2.89 9.94 4.44
N ASP A 152 2.71 9.49 5.69
CA ASP A 152 3.72 9.60 6.75
C ASP A 152 4.95 8.75 6.37
N PHE A 153 4.74 7.47 6.03
CA PHE A 153 5.79 6.55 5.55
C PHE A 153 6.60 7.11 4.37
N MET A 154 5.94 7.60 3.31
CA MET A 154 6.61 8.16 2.14
C MET A 154 7.48 9.39 2.49
N SER A 155 7.06 10.19 3.47
CA SER A 155 7.76 11.42 3.85
C SER A 155 8.87 11.20 4.88
N GLN A 156 8.69 10.23 5.78
CA GLN A 156 9.55 10.01 6.94
C GLN A 156 10.53 8.87 6.69
N ASP A 157 10.11 7.75 6.11
CA ASP A 157 10.85 6.48 6.19
C ASP A 157 11.46 6.03 4.86
N VAL A 158 10.91 6.51 3.74
CA VAL A 158 11.48 6.30 2.41
C VAL A 158 12.56 7.36 2.14
N ARG A 159 13.77 6.89 1.83
CA ARG A 159 14.93 7.73 1.51
C ARG A 159 15.60 7.24 0.24
N MET A 160 16.14 8.18 -0.54
CA MET A 160 17.00 7.86 -1.68
C MET A 160 18.45 7.84 -1.20
N GLY A 161 19.13 6.72 -1.38
CA GLY A 161 20.57 6.59 -1.20
C GLY A 161 21.36 7.19 -2.37
N HIS A 162 22.68 7.23 -2.25
CA HIS A 162 23.53 7.68 -3.35
C HIS A 162 23.50 6.68 -4.53
N THR A 163 23.65 7.19 -5.74
CA THR A 163 23.79 6.37 -6.94
C THR A 163 25.16 5.69 -6.96
N LYS A 164 25.23 4.38 -7.23
CA LYS A 164 26.50 3.64 -7.32
C LYS A 164 27.23 3.95 -8.63
N SER A 165 28.56 4.05 -8.59
CA SER A 165 29.39 4.34 -9.78
C SER A 165 29.37 3.18 -10.79
N GLY A 166 29.31 3.49 -12.09
CA GLY A 166 29.48 2.50 -13.17
C GLY A 166 28.21 1.74 -13.60
N SER A 167 27.06 2.01 -13.00
CA SER A 167 25.74 1.51 -13.43
C SER A 167 24.66 2.45 -12.89
N PHE A 168 23.64 2.80 -13.68
CA PHE A 168 22.57 3.70 -13.22
C PHE A 168 21.63 2.93 -12.27
N ILE A 169 22.07 2.84 -11.02
CA ILE A 169 21.35 2.19 -9.92
C ILE A 169 20.81 3.29 -9.00
N VAL A 170 19.49 3.31 -8.85
CA VAL A 170 18.83 4.06 -7.78
C VAL A 170 18.70 3.14 -6.57
N THR A 171 19.21 3.60 -5.44
CA THR A 171 19.06 2.91 -4.15
C THR A 171 17.96 3.59 -3.37
N VAL A 172 16.94 2.84 -2.99
CA VAL A 172 15.89 3.27 -2.06
C VAL A 172 16.10 2.55 -0.73
N VAL A 173 16.02 3.30 0.35
CA VAL A 173 16.16 2.83 1.71
C VAL A 173 14.81 3.02 2.40
N ALA A 174 14.18 1.92 2.80
CA ALA A 174 12.94 1.92 3.58
C ALA A 174 13.27 1.54 5.03
N ARG A 175 13.32 2.53 5.91
CA ARG A 175 13.69 2.31 7.31
C ARG A 175 12.60 1.55 8.06
N LEU A 176 13.01 0.57 8.86
CA LEU A 176 12.11 -0.25 9.66
C LEU A 176 11.68 0.42 10.98
N ASP A 177 12.23 1.59 11.30
CA ASP A 177 11.98 2.32 12.54
C ASP A 177 10.56 2.89 12.59
N SER A 178 9.61 2.06 13.04
CA SER A 178 8.31 2.47 13.58
C SER A 178 7.73 1.38 14.49
N LEU A 179 8.53 0.88 15.43
CA LEU A 179 7.98 0.07 16.54
C LEU A 179 7.32 0.96 17.62
N ASP A 180 7.56 2.28 17.61
CA ASP A 180 7.07 3.18 18.65
C ASP A 180 5.62 3.68 18.43
N ASP A 181 5.06 3.60 17.21
CA ASP A 181 3.69 4.09 16.91
C ASP A 181 2.63 2.98 16.78
N SER A 182 3.05 1.71 16.74
CA SER A 182 2.15 0.54 16.62
C SER A 182 1.31 0.28 17.88
N HIS A 183 1.62 0.94 19.00
CA HIS A 183 0.86 0.82 20.25
C HIS A 183 -0.35 1.76 20.34
N ALA A 184 -0.61 2.63 19.35
CA ALA A 184 -1.71 3.60 19.41
C ALA A 184 -2.94 3.28 18.53
N ALA A 185 -2.92 2.20 17.74
CA ALA A 185 -4.00 1.88 16.79
C ALA A 185 -4.89 0.68 17.17
N LEU A 186 -4.68 0.06 18.35
CA LEU A 186 -5.68 -0.81 18.97
C LEU A 186 -6.44 0.01 20.01
N GLY A 187 -7.44 0.75 19.53
CA GLY A 187 -8.46 1.33 20.39
C GLY A 187 -9.14 0.20 21.15
N HIS A 188 -8.75 0.01 22.41
CA HIS A 188 -9.48 -0.80 23.37
C HIS A 188 -10.90 -0.26 23.47
N THR A 189 -11.83 -0.89 22.75
CA THR A 189 -13.21 -0.96 23.24
C THR A 189 -13.18 -1.97 24.37
N GLN A 190 -13.17 -1.44 25.57
CA GLN A 190 -13.29 -2.20 26.79
C GLN A 190 -14.73 -2.73 26.87
N ASP A 191 -14.99 -3.90 26.28
CA ASP A 191 -16.00 -4.80 26.81
C ASP A 191 -15.76 -6.25 26.39
N GLN A 192 -15.95 -7.12 27.38
CA GLN A 192 -16.10 -8.58 27.32
C GLN A 192 -14.83 -9.46 27.27
N VAL A 193 -14.66 -10.14 28.41
CA VAL A 193 -13.77 -11.24 28.72
C VAL A 193 -14.24 -12.49 27.98
N GLU A 194 -13.38 -13.14 27.21
CA GLU A 194 -13.36 -14.60 27.08
C GLU A 194 -12.00 -15.08 26.54
N ASP A 195 -11.46 -16.13 27.17
CA ASP A 195 -10.18 -16.77 26.89
C ASP A 195 -10.05 -17.21 25.43
N HIS A 196 -9.31 -16.45 24.62
CA HIS A 196 -8.71 -16.95 23.41
C HIS A 196 -7.19 -16.74 23.47
N VAL A 197 -6.47 -17.85 23.32
CA VAL A 197 -5.02 -17.88 23.16
C VAL A 197 -4.66 -17.00 21.97
N VAL A 198 -4.21 -15.78 22.25
CA VAL A 198 -3.70 -14.86 21.25
C VAL A 198 -2.36 -15.44 20.79
N TYR A 199 -2.35 -16.06 19.60
CA TYR A 199 -1.13 -16.10 18.81
C TYR A 199 -0.73 -14.64 18.61
N THR A 200 0.33 -14.20 19.29
CA THR A 200 0.97 -12.93 18.96
C THR A 200 1.55 -13.09 17.56
N GLU A 201 0.77 -12.76 16.53
CA GLU A 201 1.31 -12.46 15.21
C GLU A 201 2.38 -11.39 15.44
N GLU A 202 3.63 -11.72 15.15
CA GLU A 202 4.73 -10.76 15.19
C GLU A 202 4.35 -9.62 14.26
N ILE A 203 4.02 -8.46 14.84
CA ILE A 203 3.63 -7.27 14.09
C ILE A 203 4.85 -6.84 13.27
N GLN A 204 4.87 -7.20 11.98
CA GLN A 204 5.93 -6.77 11.09
C GLN A 204 5.90 -5.23 10.96
N PRO A 205 7.06 -4.56 10.95
CA PRO A 205 7.12 -3.11 10.70
C PRO A 205 6.40 -2.74 9.41
N PHE A 206 5.71 -1.59 9.39
CA PHE A 206 4.96 -1.18 8.20
C PHE A 206 5.85 -1.10 6.95
N ALA A 207 7.08 -0.59 7.09
CA ALA A 207 8.05 -0.59 6.01
C ALA A 207 8.33 -1.99 5.45
N ARG A 208 8.47 -3.02 6.29
CA ARG A 208 8.65 -4.42 5.87
C ARG A 208 7.43 -4.92 5.08
N GLN A 209 6.21 -4.61 5.54
CA GLN A 209 4.98 -4.96 4.82
C GLN A 209 4.95 -4.31 3.44
N VAL A 210 5.23 -3.01 3.35
CA VAL A 210 5.27 -2.25 2.08
C VAL A 210 6.26 -2.89 1.10
N MET A 211 7.48 -3.17 1.55
CA MET A 211 8.54 -3.69 0.70
C MET A 211 8.24 -5.13 0.25
N THR A 212 7.65 -5.94 1.14
CA THR A 212 7.14 -7.29 0.81
C THR A 212 6.06 -7.21 -0.26
N THR A 213 5.03 -6.35 -0.09
CA THR A 213 3.97 -6.12 -1.08
C THR A 213 4.54 -5.61 -2.41
N LEU A 214 5.56 -4.75 -2.37
CA LEU A 214 6.23 -4.27 -3.57
C LEU A 214 6.92 -5.43 -4.32
N SER A 215 7.73 -6.23 -3.63
CA SER A 215 8.40 -7.39 -4.25
C SER A 215 7.38 -8.39 -4.82
N SER A 216 6.37 -8.78 -4.04
CA SER A 216 5.31 -9.69 -4.48
C SER A 216 4.55 -9.16 -5.69
N GLY A 217 4.14 -7.89 -5.67
CA GLY A 217 3.39 -7.27 -6.75
C GLY A 217 4.21 -7.14 -8.03
N LEU A 218 5.50 -6.80 -7.93
CA LEU A 218 6.41 -6.74 -9.09
C LEU A 218 6.63 -8.12 -9.71
N ASP A 219 6.86 -9.14 -8.88
CA ASP A 219 7.06 -10.51 -9.36
C ASP A 219 5.78 -11.09 -9.98
N ALA A 220 4.62 -10.83 -9.37
CA ALA A 220 3.33 -11.22 -9.91
C ALA A 220 3.01 -10.51 -11.24
N ALA A 221 3.32 -9.22 -11.36
CA ALA A 221 3.16 -8.49 -12.62
C ALA A 221 4.02 -9.10 -13.74
N ARG A 222 5.28 -9.45 -13.44
CA ARG A 222 6.16 -10.16 -14.38
C ARG A 222 5.58 -11.51 -14.78
N ARG A 223 5.21 -12.37 -13.81
CA ARG A 223 4.64 -13.70 -14.08
C ARG A 223 3.34 -13.63 -14.87
N HIS A 224 2.54 -12.58 -14.70
CA HIS A 224 1.31 -12.38 -15.47
C HIS A 224 1.58 -12.10 -16.96
N VAL A 225 2.60 -11.30 -17.29
CA VAL A 225 2.91 -10.95 -18.70
C VAL A 225 3.76 -11.98 -19.43
N GLN A 226 4.32 -12.96 -18.71
CA GLN A 226 5.07 -14.07 -19.30
C GLN A 226 4.09 -15.10 -19.90
N SER A 227 3.81 -14.98 -21.20
CA SER A 227 2.79 -15.79 -21.89
C SER A 227 3.20 -17.25 -22.18
N GLU A 228 4.48 -17.61 -22.04
CA GLU A 228 5.02 -18.95 -22.34
C GLU A 228 5.63 -19.67 -21.11
N ALA A 229 5.49 -19.10 -19.91
CA ALA A 229 6.07 -19.68 -18.70
C ALA A 229 5.18 -20.78 -18.10
N ILE A 230 5.81 -21.79 -17.49
CA ILE A 230 5.15 -22.83 -16.67
C ILE A 230 4.38 -22.20 -15.48
N ASP A 231 4.79 -20.99 -15.06
CA ASP A 231 4.27 -20.23 -13.92
C ASP A 231 3.37 -19.04 -14.32
N PHE A 232 2.63 -19.14 -15.43
CA PHE A 232 1.62 -18.13 -15.80
C PHE A 232 0.64 -17.87 -14.64
N LEU A 233 0.41 -16.60 -14.32
CA LEU A 233 -0.50 -16.17 -13.26
C LEU A 233 -1.68 -15.41 -13.84
N ASP A 234 -2.91 -15.79 -13.49
CA ASP A 234 -4.10 -15.02 -13.88
C ASP A 234 -4.14 -13.65 -13.16
N LEU A 235 -4.81 -12.68 -13.78
CA LEU A 235 -4.84 -11.30 -13.30
C LEU A 235 -5.45 -11.18 -11.89
N ASP A 236 -6.48 -11.97 -11.57
CA ASP A 236 -7.08 -11.97 -10.23
C ASP A 236 -6.08 -12.39 -9.15
N ALA A 237 -5.39 -13.50 -9.38
CA ALA A 237 -4.32 -13.97 -8.48
C ALA A 237 -3.14 -12.99 -8.43
N ALA A 238 -2.86 -12.27 -9.52
CA ALA A 238 -1.84 -11.23 -9.54
C ALA A 238 -2.22 -10.05 -8.64
N VAL A 239 -3.49 -9.62 -8.68
CA VAL A 239 -4.02 -8.54 -7.84
C VAL A 239 -3.95 -8.92 -6.36
N GLU A 240 -4.32 -10.17 -6.01
CA GLU A 240 -4.19 -10.69 -4.65
C GLU A 240 -2.74 -10.68 -4.13
N GLN A 241 -1.75 -10.80 -5.02
CA GLN A 241 -0.32 -10.73 -4.71
C GLN A 241 0.25 -9.31 -4.71
N GLY A 242 -0.60 -8.29 -4.89
CA GLY A 242 -0.22 -6.87 -4.78
C GLY A 242 -0.09 -6.13 -6.10
N VAL A 243 -0.46 -6.74 -7.24
CA VAL A 243 -0.55 -6.01 -8.52
C VAL A 243 -1.67 -4.97 -8.43
N SER A 244 -1.31 -3.71 -8.64
CA SER A 244 -2.25 -2.59 -8.68
C SER A 244 -2.03 -1.73 -9.92
N LEU A 245 -3.07 -1.02 -10.37
CA LEU A 245 -2.97 -0.17 -11.55
C LEU A 245 -1.80 0.84 -11.46
N PRO A 246 -1.60 1.59 -10.36
CA PRO A 246 -0.49 2.53 -10.30
C PRO A 246 0.90 1.86 -10.32
N LEU A 247 1.02 0.63 -9.81
CA LEU A 247 2.26 -0.15 -9.87
C LEU A 247 2.59 -0.51 -11.33
N VAL A 248 1.63 -1.07 -12.06
CA VAL A 248 1.79 -1.48 -13.47
C VAL A 248 2.06 -0.26 -14.36
N GLN A 249 1.34 0.84 -14.15
CA GLN A 249 1.58 2.09 -14.89
C GLN A 249 2.99 2.63 -14.64
N ALA A 250 3.49 2.58 -13.40
CA ALA A 250 4.83 3.06 -13.07
C ALA A 250 5.93 2.23 -13.77
N LEU A 251 5.76 0.90 -13.79
CA LEU A 251 6.66 0.01 -14.53
C LEU A 251 6.64 0.30 -16.04
N HIS A 252 5.45 0.47 -16.61
CA HIS A 252 5.29 0.79 -18.02
C HIS A 252 5.92 2.16 -18.38
N GLU A 253 5.73 3.17 -17.52
CA GLU A 253 6.34 4.49 -17.67
C GLU A 253 7.88 4.41 -17.67
N ILE A 254 8.49 3.65 -16.75
CA ILE A 254 9.94 3.40 -16.71
C ILE A 254 10.39 2.65 -17.97
N GLY A 255 9.61 1.63 -18.35
CA GLY A 255 9.85 0.77 -19.50
C GLY A 255 9.79 1.46 -20.87
N SER A 256 9.10 2.59 -20.95
CA SER A 256 8.93 3.37 -22.20
C SER A 256 10.19 4.07 -22.69
N ALA A 257 11.27 4.06 -21.91
CA ALA A 257 12.54 4.67 -22.32
C ALA A 257 13.14 3.98 -23.56
N GLU A 258 13.48 4.76 -24.58
CA GLU A 258 13.87 4.27 -25.90
C GLU A 258 15.04 3.26 -25.87
N ASN A 259 16.07 3.54 -25.08
CA ASN A 259 17.31 2.75 -25.04
C ASN A 259 17.31 1.66 -23.95
N LEU A 260 16.25 1.55 -23.13
CA LEU A 260 16.16 0.54 -22.09
C LEU A 260 16.15 -0.86 -22.70
N ARG A 261 17.01 -1.74 -22.20
CA ARG A 261 16.99 -3.17 -22.55
C ARG A 261 16.23 -3.98 -21.52
N SER A 262 16.56 -3.75 -20.24
CA SER A 262 15.93 -4.42 -19.12
C SER A 262 15.94 -3.55 -17.86
N LEU A 263 15.06 -3.88 -16.93
CA LEU A 263 14.96 -3.29 -15.61
C LEU A 263 15.23 -4.38 -14.57
N ASP A 264 16.20 -4.16 -13.70
CA ASP A 264 16.59 -5.08 -12.64
C ASP A 264 16.23 -4.49 -11.27
N LEU A 265 15.33 -5.18 -10.59
CA LEU A 265 14.69 -4.78 -9.36
C LEU A 265 15.13 -5.77 -8.28
N SER A 266 15.97 -5.32 -7.35
CA SER A 266 16.54 -6.18 -6.30
C SER A 266 16.24 -5.66 -4.90
N PHE A 267 16.08 -6.60 -3.98
CA PHE A 267 15.71 -6.33 -2.59
C PHE A 267 16.77 -6.94 -1.67
N ASP A 268 17.30 -6.12 -0.78
CA ASP A 268 18.09 -6.58 0.35
C ASP A 268 17.28 -6.36 1.63
N TRP A 269 16.92 -7.45 2.29
CA TRP A 269 16.10 -7.43 3.50
C TRP A 269 16.96 -7.21 4.73
N SER A 270 16.58 -6.23 5.56
CA SER A 270 17.28 -6.03 6.82
C SER A 270 16.99 -7.21 7.78
N PRO A 271 18.01 -7.73 8.48
CA PRO A 271 17.81 -8.74 9.52
C PRO A 271 17.18 -8.19 10.81
N ALA A 272 16.89 -6.89 10.89
CA ALA A 272 16.18 -6.29 12.03
C ALA A 272 14.69 -6.67 12.09
N ALA A 273 14.16 -7.33 11.05
CA ALA A 273 12.84 -7.97 11.07
C ALA A 273 12.91 -9.34 10.34
N PRO A 274 12.03 -10.31 10.66
CA PRO A 274 12.01 -11.61 10.00
C PRO A 274 11.94 -11.49 8.47
N GLU A 275 12.84 -12.17 7.76
CA GLU A 275 12.88 -12.13 6.29
C GLU A 275 11.51 -12.61 5.72
N PRO A 276 10.94 -11.87 4.76
CA PRO A 276 9.66 -12.24 4.18
C PRO A 276 9.74 -13.61 3.48
N LEU A 277 8.77 -14.47 3.77
CA LEU A 277 8.68 -15.80 3.17
C LEU A 277 8.22 -15.69 1.72
N ALA A 278 8.83 -16.49 0.83
CA ALA A 278 8.39 -16.70 -0.54
C ALA A 278 8.29 -15.43 -1.42
N VAL A 279 9.11 -14.41 -1.18
CA VAL A 279 9.25 -13.25 -2.07
C VAL A 279 10.51 -13.32 -2.92
N ALA A 280 10.46 -12.72 -4.11
CA ALA A 280 11.61 -12.64 -5.00
C ALA A 280 12.62 -11.59 -4.50
N SER A 281 13.86 -12.00 -4.26
CA SER A 281 14.96 -11.08 -3.94
C SER A 281 15.46 -10.30 -5.17
N ARG A 282 15.16 -10.79 -6.37
CA ARG A 282 15.52 -10.14 -7.63
C ARG A 282 14.53 -10.45 -8.74
N ILE A 283 14.10 -9.39 -9.43
CA ILE A 283 13.13 -9.43 -10.52
C ILE A 283 13.77 -8.70 -11.70
N LEU A 284 14.06 -9.44 -12.76
CA LEU A 284 14.52 -8.91 -14.03
C LEU A 284 13.32 -8.88 -14.99
N MET A 285 13.09 -7.73 -15.61
CA MET A 285 12.09 -7.55 -16.67
C MET A 285 12.74 -6.98 -17.92
N ASP A 286 12.60 -7.67 -19.05
CA ASP A 286 13.10 -7.21 -20.34
C ASP A 286 12.11 -6.25 -21.00
N LYS A 287 12.57 -5.48 -21.99
CA LYS A 287 11.74 -4.50 -22.69
C LYS A 287 10.39 -5.04 -23.20
N PRO A 288 10.30 -6.23 -23.83
CA PRO A 288 9.02 -6.75 -24.29
C PRO A 288 8.02 -7.01 -23.15
N GLU A 289 8.50 -7.47 -21.99
CA GLU A 289 7.66 -7.70 -20.81
C GLU A 289 7.13 -6.38 -20.25
N LEU A 290 7.98 -5.34 -20.21
CA LEU A 290 7.60 -4.00 -19.78
C LEU A 290 6.59 -3.33 -20.74
N GLU A 291 6.71 -3.59 -22.05
CA GLU A 291 5.77 -3.10 -23.07
C GLU A 291 4.40 -3.80 -22.95
N ALA A 292 4.38 -5.11 -22.64
CA ALA A 292 3.16 -5.89 -22.43
C ALA A 292 2.30 -5.41 -21.24
N LEU A 293 2.89 -4.69 -20.27
CA LEU A 293 2.16 -4.10 -19.15
C LEU A 293 1.14 -3.03 -19.55
N SER A 294 1.22 -2.50 -20.78
CA SER A 294 0.20 -1.60 -21.32
C SER A 294 -1.19 -2.25 -21.41
N GLU A 295 -1.25 -3.52 -21.81
CA GLU A 295 -2.49 -4.28 -21.86
C GLU A 295 -3.03 -4.58 -20.45
N VAL A 296 -2.13 -4.94 -19.53
CA VAL A 296 -2.47 -5.18 -18.11
C VAL A 296 -3.05 -3.91 -17.48
N SER A 297 -2.44 -2.76 -17.74
CA SER A 297 -2.95 -1.46 -17.28
C SER A 297 -4.37 -1.21 -17.81
N THR A 298 -4.61 -1.43 -19.09
CA THR A 298 -5.94 -1.28 -19.71
C THR A 298 -6.99 -2.20 -19.07
N ARG A 299 -6.62 -3.45 -18.77
CA ARG A 299 -7.51 -4.41 -18.09
C ARG A 299 -7.82 -4.00 -16.65
N LEU A 300 -6.82 -3.51 -15.91
CA LEU A 300 -6.99 -3.01 -14.54
C LEU A 300 -7.83 -1.72 -14.51
N GLU A 301 -7.67 -0.83 -15.50
CA GLU A 301 -8.50 0.38 -15.64
C GLU A 301 -9.98 0.03 -15.80
N ARG A 302 -10.32 -0.92 -16.68
CA ARG A 302 -11.70 -1.41 -16.86
C ARG A 302 -12.31 -2.03 -15.61
N ARG A 303 -11.49 -2.62 -14.73
CA ARG A 303 -11.94 -3.16 -13.42
C ARG A 303 -12.23 -2.06 -12.40
N ILE A 304 -11.56 -0.92 -12.52
CA ILE A 304 -11.73 0.25 -11.64
C ILE A 304 -12.82 1.18 -12.17
N GLU A 305 -13.06 1.19 -13.48
CA GLU A 305 -14.22 1.84 -14.08
C GLU A 305 -15.50 1.26 -13.46
N PRO A 306 -16.43 2.13 -13.03
CA PRO A 306 -17.68 1.69 -12.46
C PRO A 306 -18.46 0.92 -13.56
N ALA A 307 -18.49 -0.39 -13.42
CA ALA A 307 -19.34 -1.23 -14.25
C ALA A 307 -20.80 -0.86 -13.99
N VAL A 308 -21.66 -1.05 -14.99
CA VAL A 308 -23.11 -1.00 -14.75
C VAL A 308 -23.42 -2.15 -13.77
N GLU A 309 -23.72 -1.79 -12.53
CA GLU A 309 -24.04 -2.71 -11.46
C GLU A 309 -25.55 -2.71 -11.25
N THR A 310 -26.13 -3.90 -11.06
CA THR A 310 -27.52 -4.05 -10.62
C THR A 310 -27.54 -4.21 -9.12
N ILE A 311 -28.08 -3.22 -8.41
CA ILE A 311 -28.27 -3.30 -6.97
C ILE A 311 -29.71 -3.73 -6.65
N MET A 312 -29.86 -4.44 -5.54
CA MET A 312 -31.14 -4.98 -5.08
C MET A 312 -31.26 -4.72 -3.58
N GLY A 313 -32.22 -3.90 -3.17
CA GLY A 313 -32.33 -3.53 -1.77
C GLY A 313 -33.66 -2.87 -1.40
N GLN A 314 -33.81 -2.55 -0.12
CA GLN A 314 -35.00 -1.82 0.35
C GLN A 314 -34.78 -0.31 0.20
N VAL A 315 -35.79 0.37 -0.33
CA VAL A 315 -35.84 1.84 -0.31
C VAL A 315 -36.03 2.28 1.14
N GLN A 316 -35.09 3.06 1.69
CA GLN A 316 -35.14 3.56 3.07
C GLN A 316 -35.68 4.98 3.14
N SER A 317 -35.27 5.85 2.22
CA SER A 317 -35.73 7.24 2.16
C SER A 317 -35.90 7.71 0.72
N LEU A 318 -36.77 8.70 0.54
CA LEU A 318 -37.10 9.33 -0.73
C LEU A 318 -36.98 10.84 -0.54
N GLU A 319 -36.19 11.50 -1.38
CA GLU A 319 -35.96 12.95 -1.37
C GLU A 319 -36.49 13.51 -2.69
N ARG A 320 -37.35 14.53 -2.65
CA ARG A 320 -37.82 15.22 -3.87
C ARG A 320 -36.86 16.35 -4.21
N ALA A 321 -36.62 16.59 -5.49
CA ALA A 321 -35.85 17.75 -5.91
C ALA A 321 -36.66 19.02 -5.65
N GLU A 322 -36.21 19.86 -4.72
CA GLU A 322 -36.80 21.18 -4.52
C GLU A 322 -36.46 22.07 -5.72
N HIS A 323 -37.47 22.64 -6.38
CA HIS A 323 -37.40 23.57 -7.54
C HIS A 323 -37.30 22.93 -8.93
N SER A 324 -38.25 22.09 -9.32
CA SER A 324 -38.51 21.79 -10.73
C SER A 324 -39.97 22.04 -11.07
N GLU A 325 -40.30 23.26 -11.51
CA GLU A 325 -41.64 23.67 -11.97
C GLU A 325 -42.09 22.97 -13.27
N ILE A 326 -41.31 21.99 -13.77
CA ILE A 326 -41.50 21.35 -15.08
C ILE A 326 -41.67 19.82 -14.96
N ASP A 327 -41.34 19.19 -13.83
CA ASP A 327 -41.54 17.74 -13.61
C ASP A 327 -41.71 17.43 -12.11
N GLU A 328 -42.96 17.20 -11.67
CA GLU A 328 -43.29 16.95 -10.26
C GLU A 328 -42.75 15.60 -9.71
N ASN A 329 -42.23 14.72 -10.57
CA ASN A 329 -41.86 13.34 -10.24
C ASN A 329 -40.35 13.04 -10.32
N ASN A 330 -39.49 14.05 -10.18
CA ASN A 330 -38.04 13.85 -10.09
C ASN A 330 -37.57 13.85 -8.62
N GLY A 331 -36.74 12.87 -8.27
CA GLY A 331 -36.22 12.74 -6.91
C GLY A 331 -35.13 11.69 -6.76
N VAL A 332 -34.58 11.58 -5.54
CA VAL A 332 -33.54 10.63 -5.19
C VAL A 332 -34.10 9.59 -4.24
N ALA A 333 -34.03 8.33 -4.62
CA ALA A 333 -34.30 7.20 -3.74
C ALA A 333 -33.00 6.74 -3.06
N VAL A 334 -33.03 6.50 -1.75
CA VAL A 334 -31.88 5.94 -1.02
C VAL A 334 -32.16 4.47 -0.73
N ILE A 335 -31.40 3.61 -1.38
CA ILE A 335 -31.53 2.15 -1.28
C ILE A 335 -30.46 1.61 -0.34
N SER A 336 -30.86 0.77 0.60
CA SER A 336 -29.94 -0.01 1.42
C SER A 336 -29.69 -1.36 0.78
N THR A 337 -28.46 -1.56 0.32
CA THR A 337 -28.03 -2.76 -0.41
C THR A 337 -26.64 -3.16 0.05
N GLU A 338 -26.30 -4.43 -0.14
CA GLU A 338 -24.93 -4.88 0.02
C GLU A 338 -24.09 -4.40 -1.19
N VAL A 339 -22.99 -3.71 -0.91
CA VAL A 339 -21.99 -3.29 -1.90
C VAL A 339 -20.64 -3.77 -1.42
N ARG A 340 -20.05 -4.72 -2.14
CA ARG A 340 -18.72 -5.30 -1.83
C ARG A 340 -18.62 -5.84 -0.39
N GLY A 341 -19.56 -6.71 0.01
CA GLY A 341 -19.53 -7.38 1.31
C GLY A 341 -19.99 -6.52 2.51
N SER A 342 -20.52 -5.32 2.27
CA SER A 342 -20.98 -4.42 3.34
C SER A 342 -22.28 -3.71 2.95
N PHE A 343 -23.20 -3.57 3.90
CA PHE A 343 -24.42 -2.79 3.70
C PHE A 343 -24.11 -1.30 3.57
N ARG A 344 -24.54 -0.69 2.46
CA ARG A 344 -24.34 0.73 2.17
C ARG A 344 -25.64 1.38 1.72
N ARG A 345 -25.74 2.68 1.98
CA ARG A 345 -26.80 3.55 1.45
C ARG A 345 -26.36 4.08 0.08
N VAL A 346 -27.13 3.74 -0.96
CA VAL A 346 -26.88 4.17 -2.34
C VAL A 346 -27.99 5.11 -2.78
N HIS A 347 -27.60 6.31 -3.22
CA HIS A 347 -28.49 7.33 -3.78
C HIS A 347 -28.76 7.02 -5.25
N VAL A 348 -30.03 7.00 -5.62
CA VAL A 348 -30.47 6.64 -6.97
C VAL A 348 -31.35 7.78 -7.47
N PRO A 349 -30.84 8.63 -8.37
CA PRO A 349 -31.66 9.64 -9.03
C PRO A 349 -32.66 8.94 -9.95
N LEU A 350 -33.94 9.21 -9.76
CA LEU A 350 -35.04 8.64 -10.52
C LEU A 350 -35.93 9.78 -11.05
N SER A 351 -36.60 9.52 -12.17
CA SER A 351 -37.46 10.49 -12.82
C SER A 351 -38.80 9.87 -13.23
N GLY A 352 -39.85 10.69 -13.28
CA GLY A 352 -41.17 10.29 -13.75
C GLY A 352 -41.73 9.04 -13.03
N SER A 353 -42.17 8.06 -13.82
CA SER A 353 -42.79 6.83 -13.32
C SER A 353 -41.87 5.98 -12.44
N ASP A 354 -40.56 6.07 -12.64
CA ASP A 354 -39.60 5.26 -11.89
C ASP A 354 -39.52 5.67 -10.42
N TYR A 355 -39.65 6.98 -10.17
CA TYR A 355 -39.75 7.51 -8.82
C TYR A 355 -41.05 7.06 -8.14
N ASP A 356 -42.17 7.02 -8.88
CA ASP A 356 -43.45 6.51 -8.36
C ASP A 356 -43.37 5.04 -7.95
N TRP A 357 -42.65 4.22 -8.72
CA TRP A 357 -42.40 2.83 -8.35
C TRP A 357 -41.50 2.69 -7.11
N ALA A 358 -40.55 3.59 -6.92
CA ALA A 358 -39.76 3.64 -5.69
C ALA A 358 -40.61 4.00 -4.47
N ILE A 359 -41.62 4.88 -4.62
CA ILE A 359 -42.62 5.18 -3.58
C ILE A 359 -43.41 3.91 -3.23
N VAL A 360 -43.90 3.17 -4.24
CA VAL A 360 -44.65 1.92 -4.03
C VAL A 360 -43.78 0.89 -3.29
N ALA A 361 -42.53 0.71 -3.70
CA ALA A 361 -41.60 -0.21 -3.07
C ALA A 361 -41.30 0.17 -1.63
N HIS A 362 -41.09 1.47 -1.35
CA HIS A 362 -40.90 2.00 0.01
C HIS A 362 -42.11 1.73 0.91
N HIS A 363 -43.31 2.10 0.46
CA HIS A 363 -44.53 1.96 1.23
C HIS A 363 -44.85 0.49 1.55
N ARG A 364 -44.62 -0.41 0.60
CA ARG A 364 -44.89 -1.85 0.75
C ARG A 364 -43.69 -2.64 1.31
N LYS A 365 -42.57 -1.98 1.61
CA LYS A 365 -41.31 -2.61 2.04
C LYS A 365 -40.83 -3.71 1.09
N LEU A 366 -41.09 -3.52 -0.20
CA LEU A 366 -40.66 -4.43 -1.26
C LEU A 366 -39.23 -4.11 -1.69
N VAL A 367 -38.56 -5.12 -2.22
CA VAL A 367 -37.23 -4.99 -2.80
C VAL A 367 -37.33 -4.19 -4.11
N PHE A 368 -36.43 -3.22 -4.27
CA PHE A 368 -36.28 -2.41 -5.47
C PHE A 368 -34.96 -2.79 -6.15
N THR A 369 -35.05 -3.12 -7.44
CA THR A 369 -33.91 -3.52 -8.26
C THR A 369 -33.62 -2.42 -9.26
N VAL A 370 -32.38 -1.96 -9.34
CA VAL A 370 -31.99 -0.90 -10.27
C VAL A 370 -30.57 -1.09 -10.76
N SER A 371 -30.37 -0.87 -12.05
CA SER A 371 -29.09 -0.93 -12.71
C SER A 371 -28.56 0.47 -12.97
N GLY A 372 -27.26 0.66 -12.84
CA GLY A 372 -26.60 1.91 -13.20
C GLY A 372 -25.12 1.87 -12.86
N THR A 373 -24.42 2.95 -13.13
CA THR A 373 -22.99 3.06 -12.86
C THR A 373 -22.78 3.42 -11.39
N LEU A 374 -22.23 2.50 -10.58
CA LEU A 374 -22.07 2.73 -9.15
C LEU A 374 -20.82 3.56 -8.84
N GLU A 375 -21.01 4.80 -8.40
CA GLU A 375 -19.93 5.74 -8.14
C GLU A 375 -20.01 6.32 -6.73
N LYS A 376 -18.87 6.80 -6.23
CA LYS A 376 -18.82 7.58 -4.98
C LYS A 376 -18.78 9.06 -5.31
N VAL A 377 -19.93 9.72 -5.25
CA VAL A 377 -20.09 11.15 -5.51
C VAL A 377 -20.07 11.91 -4.18
N GLY A 378 -18.98 12.63 -3.91
CA GLY A 378 -18.76 13.30 -2.63
C GLY A 378 -18.65 12.31 -1.46
N ARG A 379 -19.61 12.34 -0.53
CA ARG A 379 -19.67 11.41 0.63
C ARG A 379 -20.59 10.22 0.40
N ASN A 380 -21.39 10.23 -0.67
CA ASN A 380 -22.46 9.26 -0.89
C ASN A 380 -22.12 8.32 -2.03
N TRP A 381 -22.54 7.06 -1.90
CA TRP A 381 -22.62 6.17 -3.05
C TRP A 381 -23.82 6.57 -3.88
N THR A 382 -23.66 6.73 -5.19
CA THR A 382 -24.68 7.19 -6.11
C THR A 382 -24.66 6.34 -7.37
N LEU A 383 -25.83 5.90 -7.84
CA LEU A 383 -25.96 5.37 -9.19
C LEU A 383 -26.03 6.52 -10.19
N THR A 384 -25.09 6.56 -11.12
CA THR A 384 -24.99 7.57 -12.18
C THR A 384 -25.12 6.88 -13.55
N GLY A 385 -25.04 7.67 -14.62
CA GLY A 385 -25.17 7.16 -15.99
C GLY A 385 -26.62 6.87 -16.39
N ASP A 386 -26.82 5.76 -17.10
CA ASP A 386 -28.15 5.28 -17.52
C ASP A 386 -28.76 4.43 -16.40
N VAL A 387 -29.47 5.10 -15.49
CA VAL A 387 -30.13 4.46 -14.34
C VAL A 387 -31.44 3.83 -14.79
N GLN A 388 -31.51 2.50 -14.75
CA GLN A 388 -32.66 1.72 -15.22
C GLN A 388 -33.22 0.81 -14.11
N PRO A 389 -34.39 1.13 -13.54
CA PRO A 389 -35.06 0.24 -12.62
C PRO A 389 -35.62 -1.01 -13.30
N ASP A 390 -35.43 -2.18 -12.68
CA ASP A 390 -36.15 -3.39 -13.06
C ASP A 390 -37.43 -3.52 -12.24
N LEU A 391 -38.55 -3.19 -12.89
CA LEU A 391 -39.88 -3.18 -12.28
C LEU A 391 -40.60 -4.53 -12.39
N SER A 392 -40.00 -5.53 -13.03
CA SER A 392 -40.65 -6.82 -13.34
C SER A 392 -41.17 -7.50 -12.08
N PHE A 393 -40.39 -7.47 -11.00
CA PHE A 393 -40.78 -8.02 -9.71
C PHE A 393 -41.96 -7.26 -9.10
N LEU A 394 -41.89 -5.93 -9.03
CA LEU A 394 -42.93 -5.10 -8.43
C LEU A 394 -44.25 -5.22 -9.21
N GLN A 395 -44.18 -5.22 -10.54
CA GLN A 395 -45.35 -5.41 -11.40
C GLN A 395 -45.97 -6.80 -11.24
N HIS A 396 -45.16 -7.85 -11.07
CA HIS A 396 -45.66 -9.19 -10.83
C HIS A 396 -46.39 -9.30 -9.48
N VAL A 397 -45.80 -8.75 -8.42
CA VAL A 397 -46.41 -8.71 -7.08
C VAL A 397 -47.73 -7.94 -7.12
N MET A 398 -47.79 -6.79 -7.78
CA MET A 398 -49.03 -6.01 -7.90
C MET A 398 -50.12 -6.73 -8.70
N LYS A 399 -49.75 -7.47 -9.74
CA LYS A 399 -50.71 -8.27 -10.55
C LYS A 399 -51.26 -9.46 -9.77
N THR A 400 -50.44 -10.10 -8.93
CA THR A 400 -50.84 -11.26 -8.12
C THR A 400 -51.62 -10.87 -6.87
N ASP A 401 -51.44 -9.65 -6.37
CA ASP A 401 -52.28 -9.05 -5.32
C ASP A 401 -53.70 -8.74 -5.80
N THR A 402 -53.92 -8.70 -7.12
CA THR A 402 -55.22 -8.36 -7.72
C THR A 402 -56.02 -9.62 -8.10
N ALA A 403 -56.35 -10.49 -7.13
CA ALA A 403 -57.65 -11.20 -6.95
C ALA A 403 -57.53 -12.54 -6.17
N PRO A 404 -58.55 -12.96 -5.35
CA PRO A 404 -59.91 -12.41 -5.29
C PRO A 404 -60.47 -12.03 -3.88
N ALA A 405 -61.47 -11.12 -3.93
CA ALA A 405 -62.62 -10.93 -3.04
C ALA A 405 -62.44 -10.31 -1.63
N SER A 406 -62.63 -8.99 -1.53
CA SER A 406 -63.73 -8.34 -0.76
C SER A 406 -63.43 -6.88 -0.45
N LEU A 407 -63.43 -5.99 -1.45
CA LEU A 407 -63.44 -4.52 -1.23
C LEU A 407 -64.17 -3.79 -2.36
N VAL A 408 -65.09 -4.49 -3.05
CA VAL A 408 -66.02 -3.88 -4.02
C VAL A 408 -67.29 -3.36 -3.32
N ASP A 409 -67.53 -3.70 -2.05
CA ASP A 409 -68.75 -3.31 -1.32
C ASP A 409 -68.54 -2.27 -0.19
N GLU A 410 -67.30 -1.92 0.21
CA GLU A 410 -67.11 -1.05 1.40
C GLU A 410 -66.96 0.45 1.09
N VAL A 411 -66.70 0.83 -0.17
CA VAL A 411 -66.70 2.25 -0.59
C VAL A 411 -68.04 2.68 -1.18
N ARG A 412 -68.91 1.73 -1.57
CA ARG A 412 -70.23 2.05 -2.13
C ARG A 412 -71.31 2.30 -1.06
N GLN A 413 -71.01 2.10 0.22
CA GLN A 413 -71.95 2.24 1.35
C GLN A 413 -71.70 3.47 2.24
N ARG A 414 -70.75 4.37 1.90
CA ARG A 414 -70.46 5.59 2.67
C ARG A 414 -70.81 6.92 1.98
N GLU A 415 -71.56 6.89 0.88
CA GLU A 415 -72.13 8.09 0.23
C GLU A 415 -73.67 8.08 0.14
N ILE A 416 -74.33 7.28 0.98
CA ILE A 416 -75.75 7.50 1.32
C ILE A 416 -75.84 7.63 2.84
N GLU A 417 -75.37 8.76 3.36
CA GLU A 417 -75.89 9.44 4.56
C GLU A 417 -75.35 10.86 4.66
#